data_AF-X1HDH2-F1
#
_entry.id   AF-X1HDH2-F1
#
_cell.length_a   1.000
_cell.length_b   1.000
_cell.length_c   1.000
_cell.angle_alpha   90.00
_cell.angle_beta   90.00
_cell.angle_gamma   90.00
#
_symmetry.space_group_name_H-M   'P 1'
#
loop_
_entity.id
_entity.type
_entity.pdbx_description
1 polymer ?
#
loop_
_entity_poly.entity_id
_entity_poly.type
_entity_poly.pdbx_seq_one_letter_code
_entity_poly.pdbx_strand_id
1 'polypeptide(L)'
;IEKCIQRCGLEVDDVVLEQLASSFAVLTEDEKELGVCLVDIGGGTTDLAVFANGAIRHTAVIPIAGDQVTNDIAVSMRTPTQYAEDIKIRYACALSQLANPDESIEVPSVGDRPARRLARQTLAEIVEPRYEELFGLVREELRRSGFEEVIAAGIVLTGGSAKMEGAIELAEEVF
;
A
#
# COMPACT_ATOMS: atom_id res chain seq x y z
N ILE A 1 21.15 -4.15 8.75
CA ILE A 1 20.28 -3.78 9.89
C ILE A 1 20.95 -4.08 11.23
N GLU A 2 21.46 -5.29 11.49
CA GLU A 2 22.15 -5.67 12.74
C GLU A 2 23.21 -4.67 13.23
N LYS A 3 24.14 -4.25 12.36
CA LYS A 3 25.18 -3.26 12.72
C LYS A 3 24.61 -1.92 13.19
N CYS A 4 23.44 -1.52 12.67
CA CYS A 4 22.78 -0.29 13.09
C CYS A 4 22.20 -0.45 14.50
N ILE A 5 21.55 -1.60 14.78
CA ILE A 5 20.99 -1.95 16.08
C ILE A 5 22.10 -2.05 17.15
N GLN A 6 23.20 -2.73 16.83
CA GLN A 6 24.35 -2.86 17.73
C GLN A 6 25.00 -1.52 18.08
N ARG A 7 25.02 -0.54 17.15
CA ARG A 7 25.51 0.81 17.43
C ARG A 7 24.65 1.57 18.44
N CYS A 8 23.41 1.15 18.65
CA CYS A 8 22.53 1.65 19.69
C CYS A 8 22.71 0.92 21.04
N GLY A 9 23.67 0.00 21.16
CA GLY A 9 23.91 -0.79 22.38
C GLY A 9 22.91 -1.91 22.60
N LEU A 10 22.24 -2.38 21.54
CA LEU A 10 21.26 -3.46 21.58
C LEU A 10 21.81 -4.72 20.90
N GLU A 11 21.35 -5.88 21.35
CA GLU A 11 21.66 -7.18 20.74
C GLU A 11 20.47 -7.67 19.92
N VAL A 12 20.74 -8.34 18.80
CA VAL A 12 19.72 -8.97 17.95
C VAL A 12 19.63 -10.44 18.36
N ASP A 13 18.47 -10.83 18.88
CA ASP A 13 18.21 -12.21 19.29
C ASP A 13 17.96 -13.11 18.06
N ASP A 14 17.06 -12.69 17.16
CA ASP A 14 16.77 -13.41 15.93
C ASP A 14 16.23 -12.47 14.82
N VAL A 15 16.17 -12.97 13.59
CA VAL A 15 15.62 -12.29 12.42
C VAL A 15 14.49 -13.15 11.82
N VAL A 16 13.32 -12.54 11.67
CA VAL A 16 12.15 -13.19 11.09
C VAL A 16 11.79 -12.57 9.76
N LEU A 17 11.14 -13.37 8.91
CA LEU A 17 10.54 -12.90 7.66
C LEU A 17 9.38 -11.94 7.99
N GLU A 18 9.39 -10.74 7.40
CA GLU A 18 8.40 -9.68 7.66
C GLU A 18 6.97 -10.18 7.43
N GLN A 19 6.71 -10.84 6.30
CA GLN A 19 5.39 -11.34 5.96
C GLN A 19 4.89 -12.38 6.97
N LEU A 20 5.79 -13.18 7.55
CA LEU A 20 5.44 -14.11 8.62
C LEU A 20 5.07 -13.36 9.90
N ALA A 21 5.82 -12.32 10.27
CA ALA A 21 5.51 -11.49 11.42
C ALA A 21 4.16 -10.76 11.26
N SER A 22 3.92 -10.13 10.10
CA SER A 22 2.65 -9.47 9.77
C SER A 22 1.48 -10.46 9.82
N SER A 23 1.67 -11.70 9.34
CA SER A 23 0.62 -12.72 9.37
C SER A 23 0.13 -13.07 10.78
N PHE A 24 0.99 -13.02 11.79
CA PHE A 24 0.59 -13.27 13.18
C PHE A 24 -0.29 -12.16 13.76
N ALA A 25 -0.18 -10.94 13.22
CA ALA A 25 -0.94 -9.80 13.68
C ALA A 25 -2.32 -9.69 13.01
N VAL A 26 -2.43 -10.10 11.75
CA VAL A 26 -3.63 -9.80 10.94
C VAL A 26 -4.38 -11.01 10.39
N LEU A 27 -3.76 -12.20 10.33
CA LEU A 27 -4.42 -13.40 9.81
C LEU A 27 -4.89 -14.33 10.94
N THR A 28 -6.07 -14.88 10.75
CA THR A 28 -6.60 -16.01 11.52
C THR A 28 -6.05 -17.34 11.00
N GLU A 29 -6.09 -18.38 11.83
CA GLU A 29 -5.68 -19.72 11.39
C GLU A 29 -6.62 -20.29 10.31
N ASP A 30 -7.91 -19.95 10.36
CA ASP A 30 -8.89 -20.39 9.35
C ASP A 30 -8.57 -19.79 7.97
N GLU A 31 -8.19 -18.51 7.89
CA GLU A 31 -7.74 -17.89 6.63
C GLU A 31 -6.48 -18.57 6.08
N LYS A 32 -5.51 -18.90 6.94
CA LYS A 32 -4.28 -19.60 6.53
C LYS A 32 -4.55 -21.02 6.05
N GLU A 33 -5.54 -21.70 6.63
CA GLU A 33 -5.92 -23.06 6.26
C GLU A 33 -6.68 -23.07 4.92
N LEU A 34 -7.71 -22.23 4.78
CA LEU A 34 -8.53 -22.09 3.57
C LEU A 34 -7.73 -21.56 2.38
N GLY A 35 -6.78 -20.68 2.66
CA GLY A 35 -5.89 -20.05 1.70
C GLY A 35 -6.16 -18.56 1.57
N VAL A 36 -5.12 -17.74 1.78
CA VAL A 36 -5.22 -16.28 1.82
C VAL A 36 -3.92 -15.67 1.28
N CYS A 37 -4.02 -14.54 0.58
CA CYS A 37 -2.87 -13.71 0.26
C CYS A 37 -2.80 -12.52 1.21
N LEU A 38 -1.73 -12.45 2.00
CA LEU A 38 -1.38 -11.25 2.75
C LEU A 38 -0.62 -10.30 1.83
N VAL A 39 -1.08 -9.05 1.75
CA VAL A 39 -0.45 -7.98 0.97
C VAL A 39 -0.09 -6.83 1.92
N ASP A 40 1.19 -6.68 2.22
CA ASP A 40 1.74 -5.62 3.08
C ASP A 40 2.25 -4.47 2.21
N ILE A 41 1.56 -3.32 2.26
CA ILE A 41 1.86 -2.16 1.43
C ILE A 41 2.64 -1.13 2.27
N GLY A 42 3.95 -1.14 2.11
CA GLY A 42 4.88 -0.25 2.80
C GLY A 42 5.04 1.12 2.12
N GLY A 43 6.20 1.74 2.37
CA GLY A 43 6.62 2.95 1.66
C GLY A 43 7.25 2.62 0.31
N GLY A 44 8.27 1.77 0.30
CA GLY A 44 9.02 1.43 -0.93
C GLY A 44 8.66 0.10 -1.58
N THR A 45 8.07 -0.84 -0.84
CA THR A 45 7.75 -2.18 -1.31
C THR A 45 6.35 -2.60 -0.91
N THR A 46 5.78 -3.45 -1.76
CA THR A 46 4.60 -4.24 -1.44
C THR A 46 4.99 -5.70 -1.37
N ASP A 47 4.79 -6.29 -0.20
CA ASP A 47 5.25 -7.61 0.15
C ASP A 47 4.07 -8.58 0.20
N LEU A 48 4.20 -9.73 -0.47
CA LEU A 48 3.16 -10.73 -0.61
C LEU A 48 3.55 -12.00 0.14
N ALA A 49 2.59 -12.62 0.84
CA ALA A 49 2.68 -13.99 1.28
C ALA A 49 1.36 -14.73 1.09
N VAL A 50 1.42 -15.83 0.32
CA VAL A 50 0.28 -16.72 0.15
C VAL A 50 0.38 -17.85 1.14
N PHE A 51 -0.67 -18.03 1.95
CA PHE A 51 -0.84 -19.17 2.83
C PHE A 51 -1.84 -20.16 2.21
N ALA A 52 -1.62 -21.46 2.40
CA ALA A 52 -2.62 -22.50 2.13
C ALA A 52 -2.30 -23.79 2.91
N ASN A 53 -3.32 -24.40 3.52
CA ASN A 53 -3.16 -25.49 4.49
C ASN A 53 -2.17 -25.14 5.61
N GLY A 54 -2.32 -23.94 6.19
CA GLY A 54 -1.62 -23.51 7.40
C GLY A 54 -0.17 -23.11 7.20
N ALA A 55 0.32 -23.10 5.95
CA ALA A 55 1.72 -22.83 5.63
C ALA A 55 1.88 -21.86 4.47
N ILE A 56 2.98 -21.11 4.47
CA ILE A 56 3.39 -20.25 3.36
C ILE A 56 3.69 -21.11 2.13
N ARG A 57 3.09 -20.75 1.00
CA ARG A 57 3.28 -21.39 -0.31
C ARG A 57 4.06 -20.53 -1.29
N HIS A 58 3.93 -19.22 -1.16
CA HIS A 58 4.59 -18.24 -2.03
C HIS A 58 4.88 -16.97 -1.27
N THR A 59 5.98 -16.32 -1.64
CA THR A 59 6.32 -14.97 -1.21
C THR A 59 6.86 -14.19 -2.38
N ALA A 60 6.48 -12.93 -2.51
CA ALA A 60 6.99 -12.04 -3.54
C ALA A 60 7.11 -10.62 -3.01
N VAL A 61 7.92 -9.82 -3.71
CA VAL A 61 8.12 -8.40 -3.39
C VAL A 61 7.96 -7.60 -4.68
N ILE A 62 7.06 -6.64 -4.67
CA ILE A 62 6.84 -5.68 -5.75
C ILE A 62 7.50 -4.36 -5.33
N PRO A 63 8.44 -3.79 -6.13
CA PRO A 63 9.17 -2.57 -5.76
C PRO A 63 8.36 -1.29 -5.99
N ILE A 64 7.07 -1.31 -5.64
CA ILE A 64 6.12 -0.21 -5.75
C ILE A 64 5.21 -0.23 -4.52
N ALA A 65 5.03 0.93 -3.87
CA ALA A 65 4.11 1.12 -2.75
C ALA A 65 3.80 2.62 -2.55
N GLY A 66 3.74 3.08 -1.29
CA GLY A 66 3.30 4.43 -0.94
C GLY A 66 4.18 5.58 -1.43
N ASP A 67 5.47 5.36 -1.67
CA ASP A 67 6.42 6.39 -2.12
C ASP A 67 6.11 6.83 -3.56
N GLN A 68 5.66 5.90 -4.41
CA GLN A 68 5.24 6.19 -5.78
C GLN A 68 3.99 7.04 -5.80
N VAL A 69 3.03 6.79 -4.91
CA VAL A 69 1.83 7.62 -4.73
C VAL A 69 2.25 9.06 -4.38
N THR A 70 3.16 9.21 -3.42
CA THR A 70 3.68 10.52 -3.00
C THR A 70 4.38 11.25 -4.14
N ASN A 71 5.16 10.53 -4.95
CA ASN A 71 5.83 11.09 -6.11
C ASN A 71 4.83 11.54 -7.18
N ASP A 72 3.80 10.76 -7.48
CA ASP A 72 2.77 11.12 -8.45
C ASP A 72 2.01 12.38 -8.03
N ILE A 73 1.67 12.49 -6.74
CA ILE A 73 1.08 13.70 -6.15
C ILE A 73 2.04 14.89 -6.30
N ALA A 74 3.31 14.72 -5.92
CA ALA A 74 4.31 15.80 -5.98
C ALA A 74 4.46 16.36 -7.40
N VAL A 75 4.56 15.47 -8.40
CA VAL A 75 4.72 15.84 -9.81
C VAL A 75 3.45 16.47 -10.36
N SER A 76 2.31 15.80 -10.22
CA SER A 76 1.03 16.21 -10.80
C SER A 76 0.52 17.51 -10.18
N MET A 77 0.65 17.62 -8.85
CA MET A 77 0.26 18.81 -8.11
C MET A 77 1.37 19.84 -7.99
N ARG A 78 2.58 19.62 -8.53
CA ARG A 78 3.69 20.59 -8.48
C ARG A 78 3.95 21.13 -7.07
N THR A 79 4.01 20.23 -6.10
CA THR A 79 4.24 20.50 -4.67
C THR A 79 5.50 19.76 -4.20
N PRO A 80 6.30 20.30 -3.26
CA PRO A 80 7.43 19.57 -2.68
C PRO A 80 7.01 18.23 -2.07
N THR A 81 7.88 17.21 -2.17
CA THR A 81 7.60 15.83 -1.73
C THR A 81 7.09 15.72 -0.29
N GLN A 82 7.66 16.51 0.63
CA GLN A 82 7.20 16.53 2.03
C GLN A 82 5.72 16.92 2.15
N TYR A 83 5.27 17.90 1.36
CA TYR A 83 3.88 18.34 1.36
C TYR A 83 2.98 17.40 0.57
N ALA A 84 3.51 16.72 -0.45
CA ALA A 84 2.79 15.65 -1.14
C ALA A 84 2.46 14.50 -0.17
N GLU A 85 3.41 14.11 0.70
CA GLU A 85 3.18 13.09 1.73
C GLU A 85 2.12 13.52 2.73
N ASP A 86 2.21 14.77 3.21
CA ASP A 86 1.21 15.36 4.11
C ASP A 86 -0.19 15.36 3.48
N ILE A 87 -0.29 15.72 2.20
CA ILE A 87 -1.54 15.73 1.45
C ILE A 87 -2.06 14.30 1.25
N LYS A 88 -1.18 13.35 0.92
CA LYS A 88 -1.52 11.93 0.77
C LYS A 88 -2.17 11.40 2.05
N ILE A 89 -1.52 11.56 3.19
CA ILE A 89 -1.98 11.02 4.48
C ILE A 89 -3.33 11.64 4.90
N ARG A 90 -3.56 12.92 4.60
CA ARG A 90 -4.74 13.65 5.10
C ARG A 90 -5.96 13.60 4.20
N TYR A 91 -5.75 13.53 2.88
CA TYR A 91 -6.82 13.82 1.92
C TYR A 91 -6.92 12.83 0.76
N ALA A 92 -5.93 11.95 0.56
CA ALA A 92 -5.97 11.03 -0.58
C ALA A 92 -7.06 9.98 -0.43
N CYS A 93 -7.56 9.53 -1.58
CA CYS A 93 -8.51 8.46 -1.71
C CYS A 93 -8.12 7.66 -2.96
N ALA A 94 -8.11 6.33 -2.85
CA ALA A 94 -7.83 5.40 -3.93
C ALA A 94 -9.03 5.19 -4.85
N LEU A 95 -10.21 5.74 -4.57
CA LEU A 95 -11.37 5.66 -5.43
C LEU A 95 -12.02 7.05 -5.59
N SER A 96 -11.85 7.67 -6.75
CA SER A 96 -12.28 9.05 -7.03
C SER A 96 -13.78 9.28 -6.86
N GLN A 97 -14.59 8.24 -6.98
CA GLN A 97 -16.04 8.30 -6.78
C GLN A 97 -16.43 8.57 -5.31
N LEU A 98 -15.54 8.24 -4.35
CA LEU A 98 -15.75 8.49 -2.93
C LEU A 98 -15.28 9.90 -2.50
N ALA A 99 -14.45 10.55 -3.31
CA ALA A 99 -13.95 11.89 -3.02
C ALA A 99 -15.04 12.94 -3.26
N ASN A 100 -15.36 13.73 -2.22
CA ASN A 100 -16.35 14.80 -2.34
C ASN A 100 -15.87 15.88 -3.33
N PRO A 101 -16.58 16.15 -4.43
CA PRO A 101 -16.18 17.15 -5.43
C PRO A 101 -16.22 18.59 -4.90
N ASP A 102 -17.04 18.87 -3.88
CA ASP A 102 -17.15 20.19 -3.26
C ASP A 102 -16.04 20.44 -2.22
N GLU A 103 -15.31 19.40 -1.82
CA GLU A 103 -14.20 19.51 -0.90
C GLU A 103 -12.95 20.02 -1.64
N SER A 104 -12.24 20.95 -1.00
CA SER A 104 -11.03 21.54 -1.57
C SER A 104 -9.89 21.50 -0.58
N ILE A 105 -8.69 21.26 -1.11
CA ILE A 105 -7.44 21.14 -0.37
C ILE A 105 -6.50 22.29 -0.72
N GLU A 106 -5.71 22.72 0.26
CA GLU A 106 -4.64 23.70 0.04
C GLU A 106 -3.34 22.96 -0.29
N VAL A 107 -2.74 23.32 -1.41
CA VAL A 107 -1.55 22.68 -1.97
C VAL A 107 -0.42 23.71 -2.03
N PRO A 108 0.61 23.59 -1.19
CA PRO A 108 1.82 24.39 -1.28
C PRO A 108 2.45 24.28 -2.67
N SER A 109 2.91 25.39 -3.23
CA SER A 109 3.58 25.38 -4.54
C SER A 109 5.10 25.29 -4.36
N VAL A 110 5.81 24.79 -5.38
CA VAL A 110 7.28 24.81 -5.41
C VAL A 110 7.80 26.25 -5.60
N GLY A 111 8.79 26.63 -4.78
CA GLY A 111 9.44 27.95 -4.77
C GLY A 111 8.59 29.01 -4.05
N ASP A 112 8.82 30.29 -4.35
CA ASP A 112 8.09 31.41 -3.72
C ASP A 112 6.68 31.64 -4.30
N ARG A 113 6.09 30.60 -4.90
CA ARG A 113 4.74 30.68 -5.46
C ARG A 113 3.70 30.50 -4.35
N PRO A 114 2.58 31.23 -4.39
CA PRO A 114 1.52 31.07 -3.40
C PRO A 114 0.93 29.65 -3.44
N ALA A 115 0.39 29.20 -2.31
CA ALA A 115 -0.39 27.98 -2.25
C ALA A 115 -1.61 28.07 -3.18
N ARG A 116 -2.03 26.92 -3.69
CA ARG A 116 -3.18 26.80 -4.59
C ARG A 116 -4.27 25.99 -3.92
N ARG A 117 -5.52 26.33 -4.21
CA ARG A 117 -6.68 25.58 -3.75
C ARG A 117 -7.17 24.69 -4.90
N LEU A 118 -7.15 23.38 -4.70
CA LEU A 118 -7.56 22.38 -5.68
C LEU A 118 -8.72 21.56 -5.12
N ALA A 119 -9.54 20.97 -5.99
CA ALA A 119 -10.57 20.02 -5.56
C ALA A 119 -9.90 18.75 -5.02
N ARG A 120 -10.46 18.16 -3.96
CA ARG A 120 -10.00 16.87 -3.43
C ARG A 120 -10.17 15.75 -4.46
N GLN A 121 -11.19 15.85 -5.31
CA GLN A 121 -11.38 14.91 -6.42
C GLN A 121 -10.17 14.85 -7.37
N THR A 122 -9.52 15.97 -7.65
CA THR A 122 -8.29 16.00 -8.46
C THR A 122 -7.15 15.22 -7.80
N LEU A 123 -7.10 15.14 -6.47
CA LEU A 123 -6.14 14.28 -5.78
C LEU A 123 -6.47 12.80 -5.98
N ALA A 124 -7.73 12.43 -5.86
CA ALA A 124 -8.14 11.04 -6.05
C ALA A 124 -7.90 10.56 -7.48
N GLU A 125 -8.14 11.41 -8.49
CA GLU A 125 -7.82 11.14 -9.91
C GLU A 125 -6.32 10.90 -10.17
N ILE A 126 -5.43 11.34 -9.27
CA ILE A 126 -3.99 11.05 -9.33
C ILE A 126 -3.65 9.74 -8.61
N VAL A 127 -4.35 9.45 -7.51
CA VAL A 127 -4.04 8.33 -6.60
C VAL A 127 -4.64 7.01 -7.07
N GLU A 128 -5.88 7.03 -7.56
CA GLU A 128 -6.61 5.84 -8.02
C GLU A 128 -5.83 5.03 -9.07
N PRO A 129 -5.31 5.61 -10.17
CA PRO A 129 -4.55 4.84 -11.16
C PRO A 129 -3.30 4.17 -10.60
N ARG A 130 -2.68 4.75 -9.55
CA ARG A 130 -1.50 4.15 -8.91
C ARG A 130 -1.88 2.93 -8.08
N TYR A 131 -3.02 2.96 -7.38
CA TYR A 131 -3.52 1.79 -6.66
C TYR A 131 -4.06 0.72 -7.61
N GLU A 132 -4.70 1.11 -8.72
CA GLU A 132 -5.10 0.18 -9.79
C GLU A 132 -3.88 -0.57 -10.35
N GLU A 133 -2.81 0.15 -10.66
CA GLU A 133 -1.55 -0.47 -11.12
C GLU A 133 -0.97 -1.40 -10.04
N LEU A 134 -0.91 -0.95 -8.79
CA LEU A 134 -0.37 -1.75 -7.70
C LEU A 134 -1.14 -3.06 -7.51
N PHE A 135 -2.47 -3.00 -7.42
CA PHE A 135 -3.31 -4.19 -7.29
C PHE A 135 -3.27 -5.05 -8.55
N GLY A 136 -3.15 -4.44 -9.74
CA GLY A 136 -2.91 -5.14 -10.99
C GLY A 136 -1.63 -5.98 -10.95
N LEU A 137 -0.53 -5.44 -10.44
CA LEU A 137 0.74 -6.15 -10.27
C LEU A 137 0.65 -7.28 -9.24
N VAL A 138 -0.07 -7.07 -8.13
CA VAL A 138 -0.36 -8.11 -7.14
C VAL A 138 -1.11 -9.28 -7.79
N ARG A 139 -2.17 -8.99 -8.56
CA ARG A 139 -2.95 -10.00 -9.28
C ARG A 139 -2.12 -10.72 -10.34
N GLU A 140 -1.26 -10.00 -11.05
CA GLU A 140 -0.34 -10.59 -12.02
C GLU A 140 0.64 -11.57 -11.36
N GLU A 141 1.19 -11.23 -10.19
CA GLU A 141 2.08 -12.11 -9.46
C GLU A 141 1.36 -13.34 -8.91
N LEU A 142 0.11 -13.21 -8.43
CA LEU A 142 -0.73 -14.34 -8.04
C LEU A 142 -1.00 -15.30 -9.22
N ARG A 143 -1.29 -14.75 -10.40
CA ARG A 143 -1.48 -15.52 -11.64
C ARG A 143 -0.22 -16.24 -12.07
N ARG A 144 0.88 -15.50 -12.14
CA ARG A 144 2.18 -15.99 -12.57
C ARG A 144 2.71 -17.09 -11.65
N SER A 145 2.49 -16.97 -10.35
CA SER A 145 2.89 -17.96 -9.36
C SER A 145 1.96 -19.18 -9.32
N GLY A 146 0.77 -19.09 -9.91
CA GLY A 146 -0.21 -20.18 -9.97
C GLY A 146 -1.06 -20.33 -8.72
N PHE A 147 -1.09 -19.30 -7.86
CA PHE A 147 -1.78 -19.35 -6.56
C PHE A 147 -3.06 -18.50 -6.50
N GLU A 148 -3.46 -17.82 -7.58
CA GLU A 148 -4.73 -17.08 -7.66
C GLU A 148 -5.94 -17.96 -7.28
N GLU A 149 -5.97 -19.22 -7.74
CA GLU A 149 -7.08 -20.14 -7.51
C GLU A 149 -7.08 -20.80 -6.11
N VAL A 150 -6.02 -20.61 -5.30
CA VAL A 150 -5.90 -21.27 -3.98
C VAL A 150 -6.21 -20.34 -2.80
N ILE A 151 -6.45 -19.05 -3.05
CA ILE A 151 -6.71 -18.05 -2.01
C ILE A 151 -8.21 -17.90 -1.73
N ALA A 152 -8.86 -18.98 -1.28
CA ALA A 152 -10.31 -19.02 -1.10
C ALA A 152 -10.84 -18.03 -0.03
N ALA A 153 -10.02 -17.66 0.96
CA ALA A 153 -10.34 -16.62 1.94
C ALA A 153 -10.05 -15.20 1.43
N GLY A 154 -9.53 -15.07 0.21
CA GLY A 154 -9.29 -13.79 -0.47
C GLY A 154 -7.95 -13.16 -0.10
N ILE A 155 -7.97 -11.82 -0.01
CA ILE A 155 -6.80 -10.98 0.23
C ILE A 155 -6.98 -10.20 1.53
N VAL A 156 -5.91 -10.13 2.31
CA VAL A 156 -5.83 -9.27 3.50
C VAL A 156 -4.77 -8.20 3.26
N LEU A 157 -5.20 -6.93 3.30
CA LEU A 157 -4.31 -5.78 3.16
C LEU A 157 -3.76 -5.36 4.54
N THR A 158 -2.47 -5.05 4.60
CA THR A 158 -1.80 -4.47 5.77
C THR A 158 -0.73 -3.47 5.35
N GLY A 159 0.00 -2.92 6.31
CA GLY A 159 1.03 -1.91 6.08
C GLY A 159 0.52 -0.48 6.20
N GLY A 160 1.44 0.47 6.10
CA GLY A 160 1.13 1.90 6.26
C GLY A 160 0.21 2.43 5.14
N SER A 161 0.46 2.00 3.91
CA SER A 161 -0.24 2.47 2.72
C SER A 161 -1.58 1.75 2.48
N ALA A 162 -1.86 0.65 3.18
CA ALA A 162 -3.19 0.03 3.17
C ALA A 162 -4.26 0.87 3.89
N LYS A 163 -3.87 1.90 4.66
CA LYS A 163 -4.81 2.84 5.32
C LYS A 163 -5.47 3.85 4.37
N MET A 164 -5.16 3.78 3.08
CA MET A 164 -5.71 4.68 2.08
C MET A 164 -7.23 4.52 2.00
N GLU A 165 -7.95 5.64 2.11
CA GLU A 165 -9.40 5.67 1.93
C GLU A 165 -9.77 5.14 0.53
N GLY A 166 -10.78 4.29 0.40
CA GLY A 166 -11.16 3.72 -0.90
C GLY A 166 -10.31 2.53 -1.36
N ALA A 167 -9.28 2.12 -0.61
CA ALA A 167 -8.41 1.02 -1.04
C ALA A 167 -9.09 -0.35 -0.98
N ILE A 168 -10.05 -0.56 -0.06
CA ILE A 168 -10.80 -1.81 0.04
C ILE A 168 -11.77 -1.90 -1.14
N GLU A 169 -12.52 -0.83 -1.38
CA GLU A 169 -13.49 -0.73 -2.48
C GLU A 169 -12.80 -0.93 -3.83
N LEU A 170 -11.65 -0.29 -4.05
CA LEU A 170 -10.88 -0.50 -5.27
C LEU A 170 -10.32 -1.94 -5.37
N ALA A 171 -9.89 -2.54 -4.26
CA ALA A 171 -9.44 -3.92 -4.28
C ALA A 171 -10.56 -4.89 -4.69
N GLU A 172 -11.79 -4.67 -4.23
CA GLU A 172 -12.97 -5.45 -4.63
C GLU A 172 -13.31 -5.32 -6.13
N GLU A 173 -12.92 -4.22 -6.79
CA GLU A 173 -13.07 -4.06 -8.24
C GLU A 173 -11.96 -4.79 -9.03
N VAL A 174 -10.79 -4.99 -8.42
CA VAL A 174 -9.61 -5.55 -9.10
C VAL A 174 -9.51 -7.08 -8.92
N PHE A 175 -9.83 -7.63 -7.76
CA PHE A 175 -9.67 -9.06 -7.44
C PHE A 175 -10.97 -9.84 -7.61
#